data_AF-A0A0E3S727-F1
#
_entry.id   AF-A0A0E3S727-F1
#
_cell.length_a   1.000
_cell.length_b   1.000
_cell.length_c   1.000
_cell.angle_alpha   90.00
_cell.angle_beta   90.00
_cell.angle_gamma   90.00
#
_symmetry.space_group_name_H-M   'P 1'
#
loop_
_entity.id
_entity.type
_entity.pdbx_description
1 polymer ?
#
loop_
_entity_poly.entity_id
_entity_poly.type
_entity_poly.pdbx_seq_one_letter_code
_entity_poly.pdbx_strand_id
1 'polypeptide(L)'
;MGVVSEFKEFLYEYKVIPLAIALIMGIASTAFIKSFVDNIVMPIITPFIPGGAWQTATLEIGPIVLGWGAFLGELINFIIIAFVVFIIAKKMLKEEKVAKR
;
A
#
# COMPACT_ATOMS: atom_id res chain seq x y z
N MET A 1 13.36 -3.09 -39.89
CA MET A 1 12.45 -3.25 -38.73
C MET A 1 12.42 -1.91 -38.00
N GLY A 2 11.29 -1.51 -37.43
CA GLY A 2 11.18 -0.20 -36.77
C GLY A 2 11.65 -0.25 -35.33
N VAL A 3 12.06 0.88 -34.76
CA VAL A 3 12.50 0.98 -33.35
C VAL A 3 11.46 0.42 -32.37
N VAL A 4 10.15 0.55 -32.69
CA VAL A 4 9.05 -0.01 -31.88
C VAL A 4 9.01 -1.53 -31.91
N SER A 5 9.31 -2.17 -33.04
CA SER A 5 9.37 -3.65 -33.11
C SER A 5 10.57 -4.18 -32.33
N GLU A 6 11.72 -3.51 -32.41
CA GLU A 6 12.93 -3.87 -31.66
C GLU A 6 12.71 -3.72 -30.14
N PHE A 7 12.04 -2.66 -29.71
CA PHE A 7 11.67 -2.47 -28.31
C PHE A 7 10.71 -3.56 -27.81
N LYS A 8 9.70 -3.90 -28.62
CA LYS A 8 8.78 -4.99 -28.29
C LYS A 8 9.55 -6.30 -28.15
N GLU A 9 10.38 -6.66 -29.12
CA GLU A 9 11.20 -7.87 -29.10
C GLU A 9 12.12 -7.93 -27.87
N PHE A 10 12.77 -6.81 -27.51
CA PHE A 10 13.52 -6.70 -26.27
C PHE A 10 12.69 -7.02 -25.03
N LEU A 11 11.49 -6.42 -24.90
CA LEU A 11 10.62 -6.67 -23.74
C LEU A 11 10.20 -8.15 -23.63
N TYR A 12 10.05 -8.85 -24.77
CA TYR A 12 9.76 -10.29 -24.80
C TYR A 12 10.99 -11.13 -24.46
N GLU A 13 12.13 -10.86 -25.10
CA GLU A 13 13.38 -11.62 -24.91
C GLU A 13 13.84 -11.61 -23.45
N TYR A 14 13.81 -10.43 -22.83
CA TYR A 14 14.24 -10.23 -21.44
C TYR A 14 13.13 -10.42 -20.42
N LYS A 15 11.91 -10.83 -20.84
CA LYS A 15 10.74 -11.07 -19.96
C LYS A 15 10.48 -9.92 -18.98
N VAL A 16 10.58 -8.67 -19.45
CA VAL A 16 10.41 -7.47 -18.61
C VAL A 16 8.94 -7.14 -18.35
N ILE A 17 8.04 -7.57 -19.25
CA ILE A 17 6.60 -7.26 -19.16
C ILE A 17 5.98 -7.72 -17.82
N PRO A 18 6.16 -8.96 -17.35
CA PRO A 18 5.61 -9.40 -16.06
C PRO A 18 6.18 -8.64 -14.87
N LEU A 19 7.47 -8.27 -14.91
CA LEU A 19 8.12 -7.48 -13.86
C LEU A 19 7.49 -6.09 -13.74
N ALA A 20 7.27 -5.43 -14.88
CA ALA A 20 6.62 -4.12 -14.93
C ALA A 20 5.20 -4.17 -14.38
N ILE A 21 4.42 -5.20 -14.75
CA ILE A 21 3.06 -5.40 -14.23
C ILE A 21 3.07 -5.57 -12.70
N ALA A 22 3.98 -6.40 -12.17
CA ALA A 22 4.10 -6.62 -10.73
C ALA A 22 4.41 -5.31 -9.97
N LEU A 23 5.34 -4.50 -10.50
CA LEU A 23 5.72 -3.22 -9.89
C LEU A 23 4.55 -2.22 -9.88
N ILE A 24 3.88 -2.04 -11.01
CA ILE A 24 2.76 -1.11 -11.14
C ILE A 24 1.62 -1.52 -10.21
N MET A 25 1.29 -2.82 -10.16
CA MET A 25 0.25 -3.34 -9.27
C MET A 25 0.61 -3.14 -7.80
N GLY A 26 1.87 -3.35 -7.41
CA GLY A 26 2.33 -3.12 -6.04
C GLY A 26 2.23 -1.66 -5.60
N ILE A 27 2.69 -0.74 -6.44
CA ILE A 27 2.64 0.71 -6.17
C ILE A 27 1.18 1.18 -6.09
N ALA A 28 0.36 0.83 -7.08
CA ALA A 28 -1.03 1.24 -7.14
C ALA A 28 -1.84 0.70 -5.95
N SER A 29 -1.65 -0.57 -5.58
CA SER A 29 -2.35 -1.17 -4.43
C SER A 29 -1.96 -0.51 -3.12
N THR A 30 -0.68 -0.21 -2.93
CA THR A 30 -0.17 0.47 -1.72
C THR A 30 -0.75 1.88 -1.60
N ALA A 31 -0.74 2.66 -2.68
CA ALA A 31 -1.32 3.99 -2.71
C ALA A 31 -2.83 3.98 -2.46
N PHE A 32 -3.54 2.99 -3.03
CA PHE A 32 -4.97 2.81 -2.80
C PHE A 32 -5.29 2.53 -1.33
N ILE A 33 -4.57 1.58 -0.71
CA ILE A 33 -4.76 1.24 0.70
C ILE A 33 -4.44 2.45 1.58
N LYS A 34 -3.32 3.15 1.32
CA LYS A 34 -2.96 4.35 2.05
C LYS A 34 -4.03 5.43 1.96
N SER A 35 -4.58 5.68 0.76
CA SER A 35 -5.67 6.64 0.57
C SER A 35 -6.92 6.26 1.38
N PHE A 36 -7.25 4.96 1.42
CA PHE A 36 -8.34 4.47 2.27
C PHE A 36 -8.05 4.71 3.76
N VAL A 37 -6.83 4.45 4.21
CA VAL A 37 -6.44 4.69 5.60
C VAL A 37 -6.51 6.18 5.93
N ASP A 38 -5.86 7.02 5.12
CA ASP A 38 -5.70 8.44 5.38
C ASP A 38 -7.04 9.20 5.34
N ASN A 39 -7.89 8.89 4.37
CA ASN A 39 -9.10 9.66 4.08
C ASN A 39 -10.37 9.12 4.75
N ILE A 40 -10.39 7.83 5.12
CA ILE A 40 -11.57 7.18 5.68
C ILE A 40 -11.28 6.66 7.08
N VAL A 41 -10.25 5.85 7.25
CA VAL A 41 -9.98 5.18 8.54
C VAL A 41 -9.53 6.17 9.62
N MET A 42 -8.55 7.03 9.31
CA MET A 42 -7.99 7.96 10.27
C MET A 42 -9.00 9.00 10.78
N PRO A 43 -9.82 9.66 9.94
CA PRO A 43 -10.87 10.55 10.43
C PRO A 43 -11.88 9.85 11.35
N ILE A 44 -12.20 8.58 11.10
CA ILE A 44 -13.11 7.79 11.95
C ILE A 44 -12.47 7.45 13.31
N ILE A 45 -11.15 7.17 13.33
CA ILE A 45 -10.41 6.83 14.56
C ILE A 45 -10.08 8.07 15.40
N THR A 46 -9.98 9.23 14.77
CA THR A 46 -9.62 10.50 15.42
C THR A 46 -10.75 11.53 15.43
N PRO A 47 -11.98 11.18 15.85
CA PRO A 47 -13.13 12.09 15.79
C PRO A 47 -12.98 13.29 16.72
N PHE A 48 -12.08 13.19 17.70
CA PHE A 48 -11.75 14.25 18.65
C PHE A 48 -10.81 15.31 18.07
N ILE A 49 -10.25 15.10 16.86
CA ILE A 49 -9.41 16.08 16.18
C ILE A 49 -10.28 16.87 15.18
N PRO A 50 -10.42 18.19 15.36
CA PRO A 50 -11.21 19.02 14.47
C PRO A 50 -10.76 18.92 13.01
N GLY A 51 -11.74 18.84 12.09
CA GLY A 51 -11.49 18.89 10.64
C GLY A 51 -10.70 17.71 10.07
N GLY A 52 -10.50 16.63 10.82
CA GLY A 52 -9.70 15.49 10.37
C GLY A 52 -8.20 15.82 10.25
N ALA A 53 -7.71 16.85 10.97
CA ALA A 53 -6.31 17.27 10.95
C ALA A 53 -5.40 16.35 11.79
N TRP A 54 -5.59 15.04 11.67
CA TRP A 54 -4.86 14.04 12.44
C TRP A 54 -3.38 13.99 12.07
N GLN A 55 -3.02 14.35 10.84
CA GLN A 55 -1.63 14.40 10.36
C GLN A 55 -0.80 15.41 11.16
N THR A 56 -1.42 16.50 11.61
CA THR A 56 -0.79 17.57 12.38
C THR A 56 -0.98 17.40 13.88
N ALA A 57 -1.51 16.27 14.34
CA ALA A 57 -1.73 16.05 15.76
C ALA A 57 -0.39 15.90 16.49
N THR A 58 -0.11 16.84 17.38
CA THR A 58 1.11 16.89 18.18
C THR A 58 0.80 16.75 19.67
N LEU A 59 1.80 16.32 20.43
CA LEU A 59 1.82 16.34 21.87
C LEU A 59 3.10 17.04 22.31
N GLU A 60 2.97 18.11 23.08
CA GLU A 60 4.11 18.85 23.61
C GLU A 60 4.47 18.32 25.00
N ILE A 61 5.73 17.90 25.15
CA ILE A 61 6.30 17.45 26.42
C ILE A 61 7.54 18.31 26.69
N GLY A 62 7.32 19.42 27.41
CA GLY A 62 8.37 20.42 27.66
C GLY A 62 8.88 21.02 26.34
N PRO A 63 10.18 20.91 26.01
CA PRO A 63 10.72 21.43 24.75
C PRO A 63 10.50 20.50 23.54
N ILE A 64 9.90 19.32 23.72
CA ILE A 64 9.76 18.31 22.66
C ILE A 64 8.34 18.34 22.09
N VAL A 65 8.22 18.47 20.77
CA VAL A 65 6.95 18.37 20.03
C VAL A 65 6.91 17.02 19.32
N LEU A 66 6.00 16.13 19.76
CA LEU A 66 5.87 14.78 19.20
C LEU A 66 4.64 14.71 18.29
N GLY A 67 4.86 14.55 16.98
CA GLY A 67 3.80 14.38 15.96
C GLY A 67 3.20 12.98 15.96
N TRP A 68 2.42 12.66 17.00
CA TRP A 68 1.89 11.30 17.20
C TRP A 68 0.86 10.91 16.14
N GLY A 69 0.11 11.86 15.57
CA GLY A 69 -0.96 11.54 14.64
C GLY A 69 -0.47 11.03 13.29
N ALA A 70 0.60 11.61 12.75
CA ALA A 70 1.26 11.10 11.54
C ALA A 70 1.81 9.68 11.75
N PHE A 71 2.45 9.44 12.91
CA PHE A 71 2.96 8.12 13.26
C PHE A 71 1.83 7.09 13.43
N LEU A 72 0.73 7.45 14.10
CA LEU A 72 -0.42 6.58 14.29
C LEU A 72 -1.05 6.21 12.94
N GLY A 73 -1.15 7.17 12.01
CA GLY A 73 -1.63 6.91 10.65
C GLY A 73 -0.78 5.88 9.92
N GLU A 74 0.55 6.03 9.95
CA GLU A 74 1.45 5.06 9.32
C GLU A 74 1.43 3.69 10.01
N LEU A 75 1.28 3.65 11.34
CA LEU A 75 1.15 2.41 12.09
C LEU A 75 -0.11 1.64 11.67
N ILE A 76 -1.25 2.32 11.55
CA ILE A 76 -2.51 1.72 11.11
C ILE A 76 -2.42 1.27 9.65
N ASN A 77 -1.84 2.12 8.79
CA ASN A 77 -1.59 1.80 7.38
C ASN A 77 -0.78 0.51 7.24
N PHE A 78 0.32 0.39 7.99
CA PHE A 78 1.15 -0.82 8.01
C PHE A 78 0.37 -2.07 8.42
N ILE A 79 -0.44 -1.99 9.49
CA ILE A 79 -1.26 -3.12 9.95
C ILE A 79 -2.26 -3.54 8.88
N ILE A 80 -2.93 -2.58 8.22
CA ILE A 80 -3.91 -2.86 7.17
C ILE A 80 -3.24 -3.48 5.95
N ILE A 81 -2.13 -2.92 5.46
CA ILE A 81 -1.39 -3.47 4.33
C ILE A 81 -0.91 -4.91 4.64
N ALA A 82 -0.34 -5.13 5.82
CA ALA A 82 0.12 -6.45 6.24
C ALA A 82 -1.03 -7.46 6.26
N PHE A 83 -2.20 -7.07 6.76
CA PHE A 83 -3.40 -7.91 6.77
C PHE A 83 -3.90 -8.22 5.35
N VAL A 84 -3.93 -7.23 4.45
CA VAL A 84 -4.33 -7.42 3.05
C VAL A 84 -3.39 -8.39 2.35
N VAL A 85 -2.08 -8.21 2.48
CA VAL A 85 -1.06 -9.10 1.91
C VAL A 85 -1.21 -10.53 2.46
N PHE A 86 -1.45 -10.68 3.76
CA PHE A 86 -1.72 -11.97 4.38
C PHE A 86 -2.96 -12.67 3.80
N ILE A 87 -4.07 -11.94 3.61
CA ILE A 87 -5.30 -12.48 3.00
C ILE A 87 -5.02 -12.96 1.57
N ILE A 88 -4.30 -12.17 0.77
CA ILE A 88 -3.94 -12.52 -0.62
C ILE A 88 -3.09 -13.80 -0.62
N ALA A 89 -2.03 -13.85 0.18
CA ALA A 89 -1.17 -15.03 0.28
C ALA A 89 -1.96 -16.28 0.72
N LYS A 90 -2.84 -16.13 1.71
CA LYS A 90 -3.69 -17.23 2.19
C LYS A 90 -4.64 -17.76 1.12
N LYS A 91 -5.24 -16.88 0.32
CA LYS A 91 -6.13 -17.29 -0.79
C LYS A 91 -5.36 -18.02 -1.88
N MET A 92 -4.20 -17.50 -2.28
CA MET A 92 -3.36 -18.11 -3.30
C MET A 92 -2.85 -19.51 -2.87
N LEU A 93 -2.43 -19.67 -1.61
CA LEU A 93 -2.03 -20.98 -1.06
C LEU A 93 -3.19 -21.99 -0.98
N LYS A 94 -4.43 -21.51 -0.83
CA LYS A 94 -5.61 -22.38 -0.82
C LYS A 94 -5.90 -22.94 -2.20
N GLU A 95 -5.80 -22.11 -3.24
CA GLU A 95 -6.00 -22.52 -4.63
C GLU A 95 -4.95 -23.55 -5.08
N GLU A 96 -3.68 -23.39 -4.68
CA GLU A 96 -2.63 -24.36 -5.02
C GLU A 96 -2.89 -25.75 -4.41
N LYS A 97 -3.47 -25.82 -3.21
CA LYS A 97 -3.85 -27.08 -2.56
C LYS A 97 -5.07 -27.76 -3.18
N VAL A 98 -5.95 -26.99 -3.84
CA VAL A 98 -7.14 -27.51 -4.51
C VAL A 98 -6.80 -28.04 -5.91
N ALA A 99 -5.92 -27.38 -6.65
CA ALA A 99 -5.49 -27.83 -7.98
C ALA A 99 -4.63 -29.11 -7.97
N LYS A 100 -4.04 -29.46 -6.82
CA LYS A 100 -3.24 -30.70 -6.62
C LYS A 100 -4.05 -31.89 -6.08
N ARG A 101 -5.37 -31.74 -5.85
CA ARG A 101 -6.27 -32.83 -5.47
C ARG A 101 -7.20 -33.17 -6.61
#